data_AF-A0A2P7YRC0-F1
#
_entry.id   AF-A0A2P7YRC0-F1
#
_cell.length_a   1.000
_cell.length_b   1.000
_cell.length_c   1.000
_cell.angle_alpha   90.00
_cell.angle_beta   90.00
_cell.angle_gamma   90.00
#
_symmetry.space_group_name_H-M   'P 1'
#
loop_
_entity.id
_entity.type
_entity.pdbx_description
1 polymer ?
#
loop_
_entity_poly.entity_id
_entity_poly.type
_entity_poly.pdbx_seq_one_letter_code
_entity_poly.pdbx_strand_id
1 'polypeptide(L)'
;MSTAKIAEANQPFPPHPFSQNPIRTRDDVVAACASLLDPLEHGFSKERGLVRVGGTGTRFDESAAQIEGYARPLWGLAPLLAGASKYRNTKLFVAGLVSGTNPESPEFWGNMKDLDQRMVESCPIGYTLAIAGKDFWDPLSEQEKKNVAAWIGSMNDKEMPNTNW
;
A
#
# COMPACT_ATOMS: atom_id res chain seq x y z
N MET A 1 -23.46 31.42 16.86
CA MET A 1 -22.94 30.05 16.73
C MET A 1 -21.60 30.12 16.02
N SER A 2 -20.60 29.33 16.43
CA SER A 2 -19.28 29.31 15.76
C SER A 2 -19.41 28.79 14.33
N THR A 3 -18.66 29.38 13.40
CA THR A 3 -18.55 28.96 11.98
C THR A 3 -18.18 27.48 11.83
N ALA A 4 -17.45 26.91 12.80
CA ALA A 4 -17.13 25.48 12.84
C ALA A 4 -18.38 24.58 12.93
N LYS A 5 -19.38 24.98 13.73
CA LYS A 5 -20.65 24.22 13.87
C LYS A 5 -21.52 24.28 12.62
N ILE A 6 -21.39 25.34 11.81
CA ILE A 6 -22.12 25.49 10.54
C ILE A 6 -21.46 24.65 9.44
N ALA A 7 -20.13 24.53 9.44
CA ALA A 7 -19.39 23.68 8.52
C ALA A 7 -19.65 22.18 8.75
N GLU A 8 -19.76 21.75 10.02
CA GLU A 8 -20.10 20.37 10.38
C GLU A 8 -21.52 19.96 9.95
N ALA A 9 -22.49 20.88 10.00
CA ALA A 9 -23.88 20.63 9.61
C ALA A 9 -24.10 20.46 8.10
N ASN A 10 -23.14 20.90 7.27
CA ASN A 10 -23.21 20.88 5.80
C ASN A 10 -22.31 19.81 5.16
N GLN A 11 -21.80 18.84 5.93
CA GLN A 11 -21.00 17.74 5.38
C GLN A 11 -21.91 16.78 4.58
N PRO A 12 -21.61 16.50 3.29
CA PRO A 12 -22.42 15.60 2.46
C PRO A 12 -22.30 14.12 2.90
N PHE A 13 -21.37 13.80 3.79
CA PHE A 13 -21.10 12.46 4.30
C PHE A 13 -20.76 12.53 5.80
N PRO A 14 -21.00 11.46 6.58
CA PRO A 14 -20.55 11.41 7.96
C PRO A 14 -19.02 11.57 8.04
N PRO A 15 -18.49 12.18 9.11
CA PRO A 15 -17.05 12.30 9.31
C PRO A 15 -16.36 10.93 9.24
N HIS A 16 -15.24 10.86 8.51
CA HIS A 16 -14.46 9.63 8.42
C HIS A 16 -13.97 9.20 9.82
N PRO A 17 -13.97 7.90 10.18
CA PRO A 17 -13.58 7.43 11.52
C PRO A 17 -12.19 7.90 11.96
N PHE A 18 -11.23 8.01 11.03
CA PHE A 18 -9.92 8.61 11.27
C PHE A 18 -10.02 10.00 11.92
N SER A 19 -10.87 10.88 11.40
CA SER A 19 -11.01 12.27 11.86
C SER A 19 -11.69 12.38 13.22
N GLN A 20 -12.35 11.32 13.68
CA GLN A 20 -13.00 11.24 14.99
C GLN A 20 -12.13 10.51 16.03
N ASN A 21 -11.00 9.96 15.60
CA ASN A 21 -10.13 9.18 16.47
C ASN A 21 -9.31 10.12 17.39
N PRO A 22 -9.26 9.87 18.72
CA PRO A 22 -8.59 10.76 19.66
C PRO A 22 -7.06 10.66 19.62
N ILE A 23 -6.49 9.59 19.05
CA ILE A 23 -5.04 9.33 18.92
C ILE A 23 -4.30 9.55 20.26
N ARG A 24 -4.78 8.93 21.35
CA ARG A 24 -4.18 9.05 22.69
C ARG A 24 -3.44 7.80 23.13
N THR A 25 -3.90 6.64 22.67
CA THR A 25 -3.38 5.34 23.03
C THR A 25 -2.84 4.61 21.81
N ARG A 26 -2.10 3.53 22.05
CA ARG A 26 -1.67 2.63 20.98
C ARG A 26 -2.87 2.08 20.20
N ASP A 27 -3.94 1.70 20.89
CA ASP A 27 -5.13 1.14 20.26
C ASP A 27 -5.87 2.19 19.41
N ASP A 28 -5.85 3.45 19.83
CA ASP A 28 -6.36 4.56 19.02
C ASP A 28 -5.59 4.67 17.69
N VAL A 29 -4.25 4.61 17.71
CA VAL A 29 -3.42 4.65 16.49
C VAL A 29 -3.71 3.45 15.59
N VAL A 30 -3.87 2.25 16.17
CA VAL A 30 -4.22 1.03 15.43
C VAL A 30 -5.58 1.20 14.74
N ALA A 31 -6.58 1.70 15.46
CA ALA A 31 -7.92 1.93 14.92
C ALA A 31 -7.92 3.04 13.85
N ALA A 32 -7.14 4.11 14.04
CA ALA A 32 -7.00 5.20 13.09
C ALA A 32 -6.41 4.67 11.77
N CYS A 33 -5.30 3.94 11.85
CA CYS A 33 -4.66 3.37 10.67
C CYS A 33 -5.57 2.34 9.97
N ALA A 34 -6.19 1.43 10.72
CA ALA A 34 -7.17 0.50 10.15
C ALA A 34 -8.29 1.25 9.41
N SER A 35 -8.83 2.33 9.96
CA SER A 35 -9.88 3.11 9.29
C SER A 35 -9.46 3.71 7.95
N LEU A 36 -8.16 4.00 7.75
CA LEU A 36 -7.63 4.46 6.46
C LEU A 36 -7.40 3.32 5.47
N LEU A 37 -7.05 2.13 5.97
CA LEU A 37 -6.81 0.94 5.15
C LEU A 37 -8.10 0.25 4.72
N ASP A 38 -9.14 0.31 5.54
CA ASP A 38 -10.40 -0.40 5.36
C ASP A 38 -11.09 -0.11 4.01
N PRO A 39 -11.19 1.15 3.54
CA PRO A 39 -11.82 1.46 2.26
C PRO A 39 -11.08 0.86 1.05
N LEU A 40 -9.78 0.56 1.18
CA LEU A 40 -8.96 0.03 0.08
C LEU A 40 -9.39 -1.37 -0.36
N GLU A 41 -10.07 -2.13 0.51
CA GLU A 41 -10.56 -3.49 0.21
C GLU A 41 -11.36 -3.54 -1.10
N HIS A 42 -12.18 -2.51 -1.36
CA HIS A 42 -12.99 -2.41 -2.57
C HIS A 42 -12.19 -1.98 -3.81
N GLY A 43 -11.02 -1.37 -3.60
CA GLY A 43 -10.14 -0.88 -4.65
C GLY A 43 -9.13 -1.91 -5.16
N PHE A 44 -8.97 -3.05 -4.47
CA PHE A 44 -8.07 -4.11 -4.93
C PHE A 44 -8.54 -4.72 -6.25
N SER A 45 -7.60 -4.89 -7.18
CA SER A 45 -7.75 -5.66 -8.41
C SER A 45 -8.07 -7.14 -8.16
N LYS A 46 -8.23 -7.92 -9.23
CA LYS A 46 -8.64 -9.33 -9.14
C LYS A 46 -7.55 -10.17 -8.49
N GLU A 47 -6.29 -9.98 -8.88
CA GLU A 47 -5.13 -10.66 -8.29
C GLU A 47 -4.46 -9.86 -7.18
N ARG A 48 -5.09 -8.75 -6.75
CA ARG A 48 -4.68 -7.89 -5.64
C ARG A 48 -3.37 -7.13 -5.85
N GLY A 49 -2.74 -7.22 -7.01
CA GLY A 49 -1.48 -6.54 -7.31
C GLY A 49 -1.63 -5.02 -7.41
N LEU A 50 -2.86 -4.53 -7.62
CA LEU A 50 -3.15 -3.13 -7.88
C LEU A 50 -4.26 -2.66 -6.95
N VAL A 51 -4.18 -1.42 -6.46
CA VAL A 51 -5.22 -0.81 -5.61
C VAL A 51 -5.61 0.54 -6.18
N ARG A 52 -6.89 0.68 -6.52
CA ARG A 52 -7.46 1.92 -7.05
C ARG A 52 -8.11 2.73 -5.94
N VAL A 53 -7.60 3.94 -5.69
CA VAL A 53 -8.17 4.90 -4.75
C VAL A 53 -8.91 5.99 -5.52
N GLY A 54 -10.24 5.89 -5.61
CA GLY A 54 -11.09 6.87 -6.29
C GLY A 54 -11.36 6.60 -7.78
N GLY A 55 -12.48 7.16 -8.27
CA GLY A 55 -13.03 6.91 -9.61
C GLY A 55 -13.39 8.19 -10.35
N THR A 56 -12.42 9.05 -10.63
CA THR A 56 -12.61 10.22 -11.52
C THR A 56 -11.38 10.43 -12.39
N GLY A 57 -11.45 10.08 -13.68
CA GLY A 57 -10.52 10.57 -14.70
C GLY A 57 -9.65 9.53 -15.42
N THR A 58 -10.00 9.31 -16.70
CA THR A 58 -9.19 8.99 -17.90
C THR A 58 -7.95 8.10 -17.81
N ARG A 59 -7.90 7.11 -18.72
CA ARG A 59 -6.74 6.30 -19.14
C ARG A 59 -5.41 7.07 -19.04
N PHE A 60 -4.68 6.88 -17.95
CA PHE A 60 -3.25 7.14 -17.89
C PHE A 60 -2.53 5.79 -17.94
N ASP A 61 -1.26 5.78 -18.33
CA ASP A 61 -0.43 4.58 -18.41
C ASP A 61 -0.46 3.83 -17.05
N GLU A 62 -1.30 2.78 -16.98
CA GLU A 62 -2.16 2.51 -15.81
C GLU A 62 -1.49 1.67 -14.71
N SER A 63 -0.26 1.20 -14.92
CA SER A 63 0.43 0.29 -13.98
C SER A 63 1.26 1.03 -12.91
N ALA A 64 2.00 2.08 -13.30
CA ALA A 64 2.86 2.83 -12.40
C ALA A 64 2.08 3.68 -11.36
N ALA A 65 0.91 4.23 -11.75
CA ALA A 65 0.05 4.94 -10.80
C ALA A 65 -0.70 4.00 -9.84
N GLN A 66 -0.91 2.74 -10.23
CA GLN A 66 -1.68 1.78 -9.44
C GLN A 66 -0.82 1.02 -8.41
N ILE A 67 0.50 0.89 -8.63
CA ILE A 67 1.40 0.38 -7.59
C ILE A 67 1.45 1.35 -6.39
N GLU A 68 1.32 2.67 -6.59
CA GLU A 68 1.29 3.63 -5.46
C GLU A 68 0.13 3.32 -4.49
N GLY A 69 -1.04 3.02 -5.05
CA GLY A 69 -2.22 2.67 -4.25
C GLY A 69 -2.03 1.40 -3.44
N TYR A 70 -1.20 0.46 -3.91
CA TYR A 70 -0.84 -0.75 -3.18
C TYR A 70 0.28 -0.49 -2.16
N ALA A 71 1.34 0.20 -2.58
CA ALA A 71 2.60 0.29 -1.86
C ALA A 71 2.56 1.32 -0.72
N ARG A 72 1.98 2.51 -0.93
CA ARG A 72 1.95 3.57 0.09
C ARG A 72 1.19 3.21 1.37
N PRO A 73 0.07 2.46 1.33
CA PRO A 73 -0.58 1.96 2.55
C PRO A 73 0.34 1.11 3.44
N LEU A 74 1.38 0.50 2.87
CA LEU A 74 2.34 -0.30 3.64
C LEU A 74 3.11 0.51 4.68
N TRP A 75 3.28 1.82 4.48
CA TRP A 75 3.86 2.71 5.49
C TRP A 75 3.10 2.68 6.81
N GLY A 76 1.77 2.47 6.76
CA GLY A 76 0.94 2.28 7.96
C GLY A 76 0.84 0.82 8.39
N LEU A 77 0.63 -0.10 7.43
CA LEU A 77 0.39 -1.51 7.74
C LEU A 77 1.62 -2.21 8.36
N ALA A 78 2.81 -2.00 7.79
CA ALA A 78 4.02 -2.68 8.25
C ALA A 78 4.34 -2.42 9.73
N PRO A 79 4.37 -1.18 10.25
CA PRO A 79 4.66 -0.92 11.66
C PRO A 79 3.55 -1.42 12.59
N LEU A 80 2.28 -1.47 12.15
CA LEU A 80 1.22 -2.11 12.94
C LEU A 80 1.54 -3.58 13.19
N LEU A 81 1.91 -4.31 12.15
CA LEU A 81 2.22 -5.74 12.23
C LEU A 81 3.51 -5.99 13.02
N ALA A 82 4.57 -5.21 12.75
CA ALA A 82 5.82 -5.27 13.50
C ALA A 82 5.61 -4.99 15.00
N GLY A 83 4.66 -4.11 15.32
CA GLY A 83 4.24 -3.81 16.69
C GLY A 83 3.36 -4.88 17.35
N ALA A 84 3.11 -6.02 16.69
CA ALA A 84 2.21 -7.10 17.12
C ALA A 84 0.70 -6.78 17.11
N SER A 85 0.28 -5.71 16.42
CA SER A 85 -1.14 -5.56 16.05
C SER A 85 -1.50 -6.47 14.89
N LYS A 86 -2.79 -6.70 14.70
CA LYS A 86 -3.33 -7.44 13.55
C LYS A 86 -4.17 -6.52 12.69
N TYR A 87 -4.14 -6.77 11.38
CA TYR A 87 -5.04 -6.13 10.43
C TYR A 87 -5.73 -7.20 9.61
N ARG A 88 -7.06 -7.14 9.50
CA ARG A 88 -7.87 -8.23 8.92
C ARG A 88 -7.54 -8.52 7.46
N ASN A 89 -7.11 -7.49 6.73
CA ASN A 89 -6.89 -7.54 5.28
C ASN A 89 -5.40 -7.69 4.92
N THR A 90 -4.51 -8.00 5.87
CA THR A 90 -3.08 -8.25 5.57
C THR A 90 -2.89 -9.26 4.45
N LYS A 91 -3.71 -10.32 4.40
CA LYS A 91 -3.67 -11.33 3.34
C LYS A 91 -3.90 -10.77 1.93
N LEU A 92 -4.64 -9.68 1.78
CA LEU A 92 -4.84 -9.03 0.48
C LEU A 92 -3.56 -8.36 0.01
N PHE A 93 -2.83 -7.74 0.92
CA PHE A 93 -1.53 -7.13 0.64
C PHE A 93 -0.49 -8.20 0.31
N VAL A 94 -0.41 -9.30 1.07
CA VAL A 94 0.50 -10.40 0.76
C VAL A 94 0.20 -11.00 -0.63
N ALA A 95 -1.07 -11.21 -0.97
CA ALA A 95 -1.46 -11.67 -2.31
C ALA A 95 -1.06 -10.67 -3.41
N GLY A 96 -1.17 -9.36 -3.14
CA GLY A 96 -0.74 -8.32 -4.07
C GLY A 96 0.76 -8.26 -4.28
N LEU A 97 1.57 -8.50 -3.23
CA LEU A 97 3.02 -8.66 -3.37
C LEU A 97 3.36 -9.84 -4.30
N VAL A 98 2.67 -10.97 -4.12
CA VAL A 98 2.88 -12.18 -4.90
C VAL A 98 2.54 -11.96 -6.37
N SER A 99 1.34 -11.46 -6.68
CA SER A 99 0.92 -11.23 -8.07
C SER A 99 1.74 -10.12 -8.73
N GLY A 100 1.96 -9.01 -8.03
CA GLY A 100 2.71 -7.86 -8.52
C GLY A 100 4.17 -8.15 -8.85
N THR A 101 4.80 -9.11 -8.18
CA THR A 101 6.20 -9.50 -8.44
C THR A 101 6.33 -10.73 -9.32
N ASN A 102 5.24 -11.41 -9.69
CA ASN A 102 5.27 -12.59 -10.54
C ASN A 102 5.26 -12.22 -12.04
N PRO A 103 6.31 -12.51 -12.81
CA PRO A 103 6.37 -12.19 -14.25
C PRO A 103 5.30 -12.87 -15.11
N GLU A 104 4.70 -13.96 -14.63
CA GLU A 104 3.62 -14.68 -15.32
C GLU A 104 2.22 -14.17 -14.94
N SER A 105 2.11 -13.29 -13.94
CA SER A 105 0.83 -12.69 -13.56
C SER A 105 0.41 -11.61 -14.57
N PRO A 106 -0.88 -11.55 -14.96
CA PRO A 106 -1.41 -10.42 -15.72
C PRO A 106 -1.35 -9.09 -14.95
N GLU A 107 -1.14 -9.11 -13.64
CA GLU A 107 -0.96 -7.93 -12.78
C GLU A 107 0.52 -7.70 -12.39
N PHE A 108 1.46 -8.33 -13.10
CA PHE A 108 2.89 -8.08 -12.91
C PHE A 108 3.19 -6.59 -13.05
N TRP A 109 3.88 -6.01 -12.07
CA TRP A 109 4.23 -4.60 -12.08
C TRP A 109 5.26 -4.24 -13.14
N GLY A 110 5.90 -5.23 -13.76
CA GLY A 110 6.99 -5.03 -14.72
C GLY A 110 8.32 -4.73 -14.03
N ASN A 111 9.41 -4.94 -14.79
CA ASN A 111 10.76 -4.60 -14.33
C ASN A 111 10.99 -3.08 -14.36
N MET A 112 11.75 -2.58 -13.40
CA MET A 112 12.09 -1.16 -13.29
C MET A 112 12.99 -0.70 -14.44
N LYS A 113 12.82 0.56 -14.86
CA LYS A 113 13.62 1.25 -15.88
C LYS A 113 14.30 2.46 -15.26
N ASP A 114 15.17 3.15 -15.99
CA ASP A 114 15.75 4.40 -15.50
C ASP A 114 14.66 5.42 -15.14
N LEU A 115 14.83 6.07 -13.98
CA LEU A 115 13.96 7.11 -13.45
C LEU A 115 12.50 6.65 -13.22
N ASP A 116 12.30 5.37 -12.93
CA ASP A 116 10.98 4.77 -12.84
C ASP A 116 10.31 4.94 -11.47
N GLN A 117 9.01 5.25 -11.47
CA GLN A 117 8.21 5.41 -10.25
C GLN A 117 8.21 4.14 -9.38
N ARG A 118 8.31 2.94 -9.98
CA ARG A 118 8.39 1.66 -9.26
C ARG A 118 9.58 1.60 -8.31
N MET A 119 10.65 2.35 -8.56
CA MET A 119 11.78 2.44 -7.64
C MET A 119 11.41 3.14 -6.35
N VAL A 120 10.63 4.21 -6.43
CA VAL A 120 10.13 4.95 -5.26
C VAL A 120 9.19 4.06 -4.45
N GLU A 121 8.28 3.39 -5.14
CA GLU A 121 7.29 2.50 -4.52
C GLU A 121 7.91 1.17 -4.03
N SER A 122 9.13 0.82 -4.47
CA SER A 122 9.89 -0.31 -3.92
C SER A 122 10.28 -0.09 -2.46
N CYS A 123 10.39 1.16 -2.01
CA CYS A 123 10.88 1.48 -0.69
C CYS A 123 9.90 1.13 0.45
N PRO A 124 8.59 1.47 0.38
CA PRO A 124 7.62 0.93 1.33
C PRO A 124 7.55 -0.60 1.32
N ILE A 125 7.77 -1.25 0.17
CA ILE A 125 7.83 -2.72 0.08
C ILE A 125 9.06 -3.26 0.82
N GLY A 126 10.25 -2.72 0.55
CA GLY A 126 11.49 -3.09 1.22
C GLY A 126 11.43 -2.87 2.74
N TYR A 127 10.88 -1.73 3.16
CA TYR A 127 10.59 -1.44 4.58
C TYR A 127 9.69 -2.51 5.21
N THR A 128 8.60 -2.86 4.52
CA THR A 128 7.66 -3.89 4.98
C THR A 128 8.33 -5.25 5.15
N LEU A 129 9.13 -5.66 4.17
CA LEU A 129 9.89 -6.92 4.25
C LEU A 129 10.87 -6.92 5.43
N ALA A 130 11.51 -5.78 5.70
CA ALA A 130 12.48 -5.64 6.79
C ALA A 130 11.84 -5.71 8.18
N ILE A 131 10.67 -5.09 8.39
CA ILE A 131 10.10 -4.96 9.74
C ILE A 131 8.91 -5.90 10.02
N ALA A 132 8.20 -6.33 8.97
CA ALA A 132 7.02 -7.19 9.04
C ALA A 132 7.22 -8.50 8.25
N GLY A 133 8.47 -8.97 8.15
CA GLY A 133 8.84 -10.18 7.41
C GLY A 133 8.09 -11.44 7.86
N LYS A 134 7.71 -11.55 9.13
CA LYS A 134 6.89 -12.67 9.63
C LYS A 134 5.53 -12.79 8.94
N ASP A 135 4.96 -11.64 8.55
CA ASP A 135 3.65 -11.57 7.90
C ASP A 135 3.76 -11.52 6.37
N PHE A 136 4.85 -10.96 5.83
CA PHE A 136 5.01 -10.72 4.38
C PHE A 136 6.01 -11.62 3.66
N TRP A 137 7.04 -12.13 4.35
CA TRP A 137 8.13 -12.90 3.74
C TRP A 137 8.07 -14.39 4.11
N ASP A 138 7.91 -14.69 5.40
CA ASP A 138 7.89 -16.07 5.91
C ASP A 138 6.76 -16.94 5.30
N PRO A 139 5.56 -16.39 5.02
CA PRO A 139 4.48 -17.18 4.41
C PRO A 139 4.69 -17.49 2.92
N LEU A 140 5.66 -16.84 2.26
CA LEU A 140 5.91 -17.01 0.83
C LEU A 140 6.61 -18.35 0.56
N SER A 141 6.22 -18.96 -0.55
CA SER A 141 6.95 -20.07 -1.15
C SER A 141 8.33 -19.62 -1.67
N GLU A 142 9.21 -20.59 -1.91
CA GLU A 142 10.54 -20.30 -2.43
C GLU A 142 10.52 -19.65 -3.82
N GLN A 143 9.51 -19.96 -4.65
CA GLN A 143 9.36 -19.30 -5.95
C GLN A 143 8.90 -17.85 -5.80
N GLU A 144 7.96 -17.58 -4.90
CA GLU A 144 7.48 -16.22 -4.62
C GLU A 144 8.59 -15.34 -4.04
N LYS A 145 9.40 -15.86 -3.11
CA LYS A 145 10.59 -15.16 -2.59
C LYS A 145 11.57 -14.80 -3.69
N LYS A 146 11.82 -15.72 -4.64
CA LYS A 146 12.68 -15.45 -5.81
C LYS A 146 12.11 -14.36 -6.69
N ASN A 147 10.81 -14.37 -6.95
CA ASN A 147 10.12 -13.36 -7.75
C ASN A 147 10.22 -11.97 -7.09
N VAL A 148 9.94 -11.89 -5.79
CA VAL A 148 10.09 -10.64 -5.01
C VAL A 148 11.53 -10.14 -5.06
N ALA A 149 12.51 -11.00 -4.81
CA ALA A 149 13.93 -10.65 -4.85
C ALA A 149 14.37 -10.18 -6.25
N ALA A 150 13.90 -10.84 -7.31
CA ALA A 150 14.19 -10.46 -8.68
C ALA A 150 13.57 -9.10 -9.06
N TRP A 151 12.33 -8.85 -8.63
CA TRP A 151 11.65 -7.59 -8.88
C TRP A 151 12.34 -6.41 -8.19
N ILE A 152 12.67 -6.55 -6.90
CA ILE A 152 13.45 -5.53 -6.15
C ILE A 152 14.84 -5.38 -6.79
N GLY A 153 15.51 -6.49 -7.12
CA GLY A 153 16.84 -6.49 -7.72
C GLY A 153 16.89 -5.84 -9.12
N SER A 154 15.77 -5.74 -9.82
CA SER A 154 15.69 -5.10 -11.15
C SER A 154 16.01 -3.60 -11.14
N MET A 155 16.11 -2.97 -9.96
CA MET A 155 16.49 -1.57 -9.80
C MET A 155 18.01 -1.33 -9.79
N ASN A 156 18.82 -2.34 -9.48
CA ASN A 156 20.21 -2.15 -9.04
C ASN A 156 21.14 -1.54 -10.10
N ASP A 157 20.82 -1.66 -11.38
CA ASP A 157 21.62 -1.18 -12.50
C ASP A 157 20.99 0.03 -13.21
N LYS A 158 20.06 0.72 -12.55
CA LYS A 158 19.27 1.82 -13.12
C LYS A 158 19.53 3.16 -12.47
N GLU A 159 19.27 4.23 -13.20
CA GLU A 159 19.32 5.60 -12.67
C GLU A 159 18.12 5.88 -11.76
N MET A 160 18.38 6.35 -10.54
CA MET A 160 17.34 6.69 -9.57
C MET A 160 16.77 8.10 -9.79
N PRO A 161 15.46 8.33 -9.63
CA PRO A 161 14.87 9.67 -9.66
C PRO A 161 15.47 10.60 -8.60
N ASN A 162 15.94 11.78 -9.01
CA ASN A 162 16.53 12.79 -8.12
C ASN A 162 15.51 13.60 -7.29
N THR A 163 14.20 13.32 -7.41
CA THR A 163 13.14 14.23 -6.94
C THR A 163 12.24 13.67 -5.85
N ASN A 164 12.38 12.39 -5.49
CA ASN A 164 11.38 11.69 -4.68
C ASN A 164 11.87 11.23 -3.30
N TRP A 165 12.98 11.82 -2.81
CA TRP A 165 13.55 11.61 -1.47
C TRP A 165 14.13 12.91 -0.91
#